data_AF-A0A524MYI8-F1
#
_entry.id   AF-A0A524MYI8-F1
#
_cell.length_a   1.000
_cell.length_b   1.000
_cell.length_c   1.000
_cell.angle_alpha   90.00
_cell.angle_beta   90.00
_cell.angle_gamma   90.00
#
_symmetry.space_group_name_H-M   'P 1'
#
loop_
_entity.id
_entity.type
_entity.pdbx_description
1 polymer ?
#
loop_
_entity_poly.entity_id
_entity_poly.type
_entity_poly.pdbx_seq_one_letter_code
_entity_poly.pdbx_strand_id
1 'polypeptide(L)'
;MGRYDGRVEDRRGLGTGELFRKLNSKLRGYFNCYGVIGNSRSLWQFHNEVVRMMYKWLCRRRERARMSWERFNAKVEWHGLVTPVINERPSRRKPGMVCLY
;
A
#
# COMPACT_ATOMS: atom_id res chain seq x y z
N MET A 1 -19.21 6.74 -12.79
CA MET A 1 -17.98 6.04 -12.36
C MET A 1 -16.80 6.79 -12.95
N GLY A 2 -15.82 7.18 -12.13
CA GLY A 2 -14.92 8.33 -12.35
C GLY A 2 -14.19 8.42 -13.69
N ARG A 3 -14.16 9.65 -14.23
CA ARG A 3 -13.64 10.08 -15.53
C ARG A 3 -12.18 9.65 -15.77
N TYR A 4 -11.91 9.10 -16.95
CA TYR A 4 -10.57 8.87 -17.46
C TYR A 4 -9.99 10.21 -17.94
N ASP A 5 -9.23 10.91 -17.09
CA ASP A 5 -8.30 11.94 -17.55
C ASP A 5 -7.13 11.22 -18.22
N GLY A 6 -7.21 11.17 -19.55
CA GLY A 6 -6.13 10.79 -20.42
C GLY A 6 -5.01 11.83 -20.36
N ARG A 7 -3.90 11.43 -19.77
CA ARG A 7 -2.57 11.94 -20.14
C ARG A 7 -1.68 10.76 -20.43
N VAL A 8 -1.71 10.37 -21.70
CA VAL A 8 -0.60 9.65 -22.32
C VAL A 8 0.50 10.68 -22.55
N GLU A 9 1.74 10.23 -22.37
CA GLU A 9 3.00 10.86 -22.77
C GLU A 9 3.74 11.73 -21.74
N ASP A 10 4.71 11.10 -21.06
CA ASP A 10 6.09 11.57 -21.21
C ASP A 10 7.03 10.35 -21.11
N ARG A 11 7.87 10.14 -22.13
CA ARG A 11 8.89 9.07 -22.21
C ARG A 11 10.08 9.34 -21.28
N ARG A 12 9.87 9.94 -20.09
CA ARG A 12 10.91 10.21 -19.07
C ARG A 12 10.52 9.68 -17.70
N GLY A 13 10.24 8.38 -17.63
CA GLY A 13 10.00 7.69 -16.37
C GLY A 13 8.67 8.08 -15.70
N LEU A 14 7.92 7.08 -15.29
CA LEU A 14 6.61 7.20 -14.63
C LEU A 14 6.47 8.44 -13.74
N GLY A 15 5.50 9.31 -14.00
CA GLY A 15 5.22 10.46 -13.15
C GLY A 15 4.94 10.02 -11.72
N THR A 16 5.25 10.86 -10.73
CA THR A 16 5.08 10.52 -9.30
C THR A 16 3.66 10.01 -8.99
N GLY A 17 2.62 10.59 -9.60
CA GLY A 17 1.24 10.12 -9.41
C GLY A 17 0.94 8.74 -10.00
N GLU A 18 1.50 8.39 -11.15
CA GLU A 18 1.32 7.05 -11.73
C GLU A 18 2.05 5.98 -10.92
N LEU A 19 3.21 6.34 -10.36
CA LEU A 19 3.94 5.47 -9.45
C LEU A 19 3.11 5.14 -8.19
N PHE A 20 2.52 6.14 -7.55
CA PHE A 20 1.63 5.92 -6.42
C PHE A 20 0.41 5.06 -6.80
N ARG A 21 -0.16 5.27 -7.99
CA ARG A 21 -1.27 4.45 -8.51
C ARG A 21 -0.86 2.97 -8.67
N LYS A 22 0.31 2.70 -9.28
CA LYS A 22 0.83 1.33 -9.44
C LYS A 22 1.17 0.69 -8.09
N LEU A 23 1.74 1.46 -7.16
CA LEU A 23 2.03 0.97 -5.81
C LEU A 23 0.73 0.57 -5.09
N ASN A 24 -0.28 1.42 -5.13
CA ASN A 24 -1.59 1.14 -4.52
C ASN A 24 -2.22 -0.14 -5.07
N SER A 25 -2.15 -0.37 -6.38
CA SER A 25 -2.66 -1.60 -6.99
C SER A 25 -1.94 -2.85 -6.46
N LYS A 26 -0.61 -2.79 -6.29
CA LYS A 26 0.18 -3.91 -5.75
C LYS A 26 -0.11 -4.16 -4.27
N LEU A 27 -0.15 -3.09 -3.47
CA LEU A 27 -0.46 -3.18 -2.04
C LEU A 27 -1.85 -3.76 -1.81
N ARG A 28 -2.85 -3.34 -2.59
CA ARG A 28 -4.20 -3.88 -2.52
C ARG A 28 -4.24 -5.38 -2.80
N GLY A 29 -3.55 -5.84 -3.85
CA GLY A 29 -3.42 -7.27 -4.15
C GLY A 29 -2.75 -8.04 -3.00
N TYR A 30 -1.66 -7.49 -2.46
CA TYR A 30 -0.94 -8.12 -1.35
C TYR A 30 -1.79 -8.22 -0.08
N PHE A 31 -2.49 -7.16 0.31
CA PHE A 31 -3.37 -7.19 1.49
C PHE A 31 -4.57 -8.11 1.31
N ASN A 32 -5.09 -8.26 0.10
CA ASN A 32 -6.13 -9.24 -0.19
C ASN A 32 -5.64 -10.68 0.00
N CYS A 33 -4.38 -10.98 -0.38
CA CYS A 33 -3.82 -12.33 -0.24
C CYS A 33 -3.37 -12.64 1.19
N TYR A 34 -2.84 -11.65 1.93
CA TYR A 34 -2.17 -11.86 3.22
C TYR A 34 -2.91 -11.26 4.42
N GLY A 35 -4.11 -10.68 4.22
CA GLY A 35 -4.98 -10.10 5.24
C GLY A 35 -5.66 -11.10 6.18
N VAL A 36 -4.93 -12.14 6.60
CA VAL A 36 -5.41 -13.16 7.55
C VAL A 36 -5.11 -12.78 9.00
N ILE A 37 -5.97 -13.25 9.90
CA ILE A 37 -5.92 -13.04 11.36
C ILE A 37 -4.56 -13.51 11.90
N GLY A 38 -3.88 -12.65 12.66
CA GLY A 38 -2.57 -12.95 13.25
C GLY A 38 -1.36 -12.42 12.49
N ASN A 39 -1.53 -11.93 11.25
CA ASN A 39 -0.42 -11.40 10.44
C ASN A 39 -0.35 -9.85 10.38
N SER A 40 -1.13 -9.16 11.20
CA SER A 40 -1.22 -7.69 11.22
C SER A 40 0.15 -7.02 11.44
N ARG A 41 0.99 -7.58 12.32
CA ARG A 41 2.34 -7.07 12.59
C ARG A 41 3.24 -7.14 11.36
N SER A 42 3.21 -8.23 10.60
CA SER A 42 4.03 -8.38 9.39
C SER A 42 3.51 -7.51 8.25
N LEU A 43 2.19 -7.35 8.14
CA LEU A 43 1.56 -6.46 7.16
C LEU A 43 1.97 -5.00 7.39
N TRP A 44 1.98 -4.54 8.64
CA TRP A 44 2.45 -3.21 9.00
C TRP A 44 3.96 -3.03 8.79
N GLN A 45 4.78 -4.03 9.13
CA GLN A 45 6.22 -3.98 8.83
C GLN A 45 6.48 -3.87 7.34
N PHE A 46 5.81 -4.70 6.53
CA PHE A 46 5.92 -4.65 5.08
C PHE A 46 5.50 -3.29 4.52
N HIS A 47 4.35 -2.77 4.94
CA HIS A 47 3.89 -1.44 4.54
C HIS A 47 4.92 -0.35 4.87
N ASN A 48 5.47 -0.35 6.08
CA ASN A 48 6.45 0.63 6.51
C ASN A 48 7.75 0.57 5.70
N GLU A 49 8.24 -0.64 5.39
CA GLU A 49 9.42 -0.82 4.55
C GLU A 49 9.19 -0.35 3.11
N VAL A 50 8.00 -0.63 2.54
CA VAL A 50 7.61 -0.13 1.22
C VAL A 50 7.57 1.41 1.19
N VAL A 51 6.98 2.03 2.20
CA VAL A 51 6.89 3.50 2.33
C VAL A 51 8.28 4.13 2.46
N ARG A 52 9.17 3.54 3.27
CA ARG A 52 10.57 3.99 3.41
C ARG A 52 11.36 3.83 2.11
N MET A 53 11.18 2.72 1.41
CA MET A 53 11.83 2.47 0.12
C MET A 53 11.38 3.49 -0.92
N MET A 54 10.08 3.80 -0.97
CA MET A 54 9.51 4.83 -1.83
C MET A 54 10.10 6.21 -1.53
N TYR A 55 10.19 6.59 -0.25
CA TYR A 55 10.82 7.84 0.17
C TYR A 55 12.29 7.92 -0.29
N LYS A 56 13.09 6.88 -0.02
CA LYS A 56 14.50 6.81 -0.45
C LYS A 56 14.63 6.90 -1.97
N TRP A 57 13.76 6.20 -2.71
CA TRP A 57 13.79 6.21 -4.17
C TRP A 57 13.42 7.58 -4.75
N LEU A 58 12.42 8.26 -4.19
CA LEU A 58 12.05 9.61 -4.62
C LEU A 58 13.15 10.64 -4.32
N CYS A 59 13.79 10.53 -3.15
CA CYS A 59 14.95 11.36 -2.80
C CYS A 59 16.16 11.10 -3.70
N ARG A 60 16.34 9.87 -4.20
CA ARG A 60 17.39 9.52 -5.17
C ARG A 60 17.05 9.97 -6.60
N ARG A 61 15.78 9.84 -7.01
CA ARG A 61 15.33 10.10 -8.39
C ARG A 61 15.30 11.58 -8.75
N ARG A 62 15.05 12.47 -7.78
CA ARG A 62 15.22 13.90 -7.98
C ARG A 62 16.61 14.26 -7.46
N GLU A 63 17.52 14.62 -8.35
CA GLU A 63 18.88 15.15 -8.08
C GLU A 63 18.93 16.33 -7.08
N ARG A 64 17.77 16.83 -6.61
CA ARG A 64 17.61 17.72 -5.45
C ARG A 64 16.90 17.00 -4.30
N ALA A 65 17.65 16.20 -3.56
CA ALA A 65 17.22 15.53 -2.33
C ALA A 65 17.04 16.54 -1.18
N ARG A 66 15.88 17.21 -1.13
CA ARG A 66 15.44 18.07 0.00
C ARG A 66 13.99 17.81 0.39
N MET A 67 13.48 16.61 0.10
CA MET A 67 12.13 16.23 0.52
C MET A 67 12.19 15.82 1.99
N SER A 68 11.62 16.63 2.89
CA SER A 68 11.43 16.23 4.28
C SER A 68 10.41 15.08 4.35
N TRP A 69 10.49 14.30 5.43
CA TRP A 69 9.54 13.22 5.69
C TRP A 69 8.10 13.73 5.75
N GLU A 70 7.88 14.92 6.30
CA GLU A 70 6.57 15.58 6.37
C GLU A 70 5.98 15.87 4.98
N ARG A 71 6.79 16.42 4.08
CA ARG A 71 6.36 16.69 2.69
C ARG A 71 6.08 15.40 1.92
N PHE A 72 6.79 14.33 2.25
CA PHE A 72 6.52 13.02 1.70
C PHE A 72 5.20 12.45 2.26
N ASN A 73 4.95 12.55 3.57
CA ASN A 73 3.69 12.13 4.17
C ASN A 73 2.49 12.90 3.60
N ALA A 74 2.62 14.22 3.39
CA ALA A 74 1.57 15.01 2.74
C ALA A 74 1.28 14.51 1.30
N LYS A 75 2.30 14.07 0.56
CA LYS A 75 2.12 13.46 -0.77
C LYS A 75 1.47 12.08 -0.70
N VAL A 76 1.87 11.26 0.28
CA VAL A 76 1.29 9.94 0.55
C VAL A 76 -0.20 10.07 0.86
N GLU A 77 -0.56 11.04 1.70
CA GLU A 77 -1.95 11.36 2.04
C GLU A 77 -2.72 11.87 0.83
N TRP A 78 -2.16 12.83 0.08
CA TRP A 78 -2.78 13.35 -1.15
C TRP A 78 -3.06 12.27 -2.20
N HIS A 79 -2.17 11.26 -2.28
CA HIS A 79 -2.33 10.13 -3.20
C HIS A 79 -3.17 8.96 -2.65
N GLY A 80 -3.61 9.02 -1.38
CA GLY A 80 -4.46 8.01 -0.76
C GLY A 80 -3.80 6.63 -0.75
N LEU A 81 -2.63 6.52 -0.12
CA LEU A 81 -1.89 5.26 -0.08
C LEU A 81 -2.66 4.20 0.72
N VAL A 82 -2.83 3.01 0.15
CA VAL A 82 -3.61 1.93 0.78
C VAL A 82 -2.88 1.47 2.03
N THR A 83 -3.53 1.60 3.19
CA THR A 83 -3.07 1.04 4.46
C THR A 83 -3.53 -0.41 4.61
N PRO A 84 -2.80 -1.25 5.38
CA PRO A 84 -3.21 -2.62 5.63
C PRO A 84 -4.52 -2.64 6.43
N VAL A 85 -5.62 -2.94 5.75
CA VAL A 85 -6.92 -3.19 6.39
C VAL A 85 -6.96 -4.66 6.78
N ILE A 86 -7.11 -4.92 8.08
CA ILE A 86 -7.31 -6.27 8.60
C ILE A 86 -8.75 -6.67 8.27
N ASN A 87 -8.94 -7.41 7.18
CA ASN A 87 -10.25 -7.96 6.81
C ASN A 87 -10.49 -9.27 7.58
N GLU A 88 -10.65 -9.17 8.90
CA GLU A 88 -11.23 -10.25 9.67
C GLU A 88 -12.76 -10.22 9.48
N ARG A 89 -13.34 -11.26 8.88
CA ARG A 89 -14.64 -11.74 9.37
C ARG A 89 -14.28 -12.61 10.57
N PRO A 90 -14.79 -12.34 11.78
CA PRO A 90 -14.50 -13.21 12.91
C PRO A 90 -14.87 -14.62 12.48
N SER A 91 -13.90 -15.53 12.51
CA SER A 91 -14.15 -16.95 12.31
C SER A 91 -15.33 -17.28 13.21
N ARG A 92 -16.48 -17.66 12.61
CA ARG A 92 -17.56 -18.30 13.35
C ARG A 92 -16.93 -19.58 13.88
N ARG A 93 -16.31 -19.53 15.07
CA ARG A 93 -16.02 -20.71 15.87
C ARG A 93 -17.36 -21.42 15.98
N LYS A 94 -17.58 -22.51 15.23
CA LYS A 94 -18.71 -23.39 15.49
C LYS A 94 -18.47 -23.93 16.90
N PRO A 95 -19.33 -23.67 17.89
CA PRO A 95 -19.19 -24.29 19.19
C PRO A 95 -19.36 -25.80 19.00
N GLY A 96 -18.38 -26.59 19.46
CA GLY A 96 -18.55 -28.02 19.77
C GLY A 96 -18.77 -28.97 18.58
N MET A 97 -17.70 -29.37 17.90
CA MET A 97 -17.66 -30.68 17.26
C MET A 97 -16.75 -31.57 18.11
N VAL A 98 -17.34 -32.16 19.15
CA VAL A 98 -16.72 -33.26 19.89
C VAL A 98 -16.75 -34.46 18.94
N CYS A 99 -15.61 -34.88 18.42
CA CYS A 99 -15.50 -36.15 17.70
C CYS A 99 -15.68 -37.28 18.72
N LEU A 100 -16.90 -37.83 18.78
CA LEU A 100 -17.14 -39.13 19.40
C LEU A 100 -16.76 -40.20 18.37
N TYR A 101 -15.67 -40.91 18.64
CA TYR A 101 -15.49 -42.33 18.30
C TYR A 101 -14.69 -42.97 19.43
#